data_AF-A0A3M1YR73-F1
#
_entry.id   AF-A0A3M1YR73-F1
#
_cell.length_a   1.000
_cell.length_b   1.000
_cell.length_c   1.000
_cell.angle_alpha   90.00
_cell.angle_beta   90.00
_cell.angle_gamma   90.00
#
_symmetry.space_group_name_H-M   'P 1'
#
loop_
_entity.id
_entity.type
_entity.pdbx_description
1 polymer ?
#
loop_
_entity_poly.entity_id
_entity_poly.type
_entity_poly.pdbx_seq_one_letter_code
_entity_poly.pdbx_strand_id
1 'polypeptide(L)'
;IFLPFLAHATTGDTLWQAIKNRYQQTLRHAWGSKEVGYIIAKMLEHPEMEFWTSFKLLLRVAHDILLAGAGWVILTVGSQLPILLNPDLLPINPEKGIGGILAAIIQDPAILLLQLSFVIFVLLAVVFWYQDVIVRPPRTKPMNLKEGVLTLISFPLLPVLTLIFVALPVLQAQTRLLVGHTLQYRVAPKI
;
A
#
# COMPACT_ATOMS: atom_id res chain seq x y z
N ILE A 1 11.93 9.38 -29.29
CA ILE A 1 11.63 7.95 -29.55
C ILE A 1 10.55 7.53 -28.55
N PHE A 2 9.33 7.29 -29.01
CA PHE A 2 8.25 6.75 -28.17
C PHE A 2 8.32 5.23 -28.26
N LEU A 3 8.90 4.57 -27.26
CA LEU A 3 8.88 3.12 -27.17
C LEU A 3 7.54 2.72 -26.55
N PRO A 4 6.65 2.01 -27.27
CA PRO A 4 5.41 1.54 -26.68
C PRO A 4 5.72 0.58 -25.53
N PHE A 5 5.34 0.96 -24.33
CA PHE A 5 5.47 0.12 -23.15
C PHE A 5 4.32 -0.91 -23.14
N LEU A 6 4.58 -2.10 -23.70
CA LEU A 6 3.64 -3.21 -23.66
C LEU A 6 3.82 -3.99 -22.34
N ALA A 7 3.09 -3.59 -21.31
CA ALA A 7 2.98 -4.36 -20.08
C ALA A 7 1.98 -5.53 -20.28
N HIS A 8 2.47 -6.76 -20.16
CA HIS A 8 1.59 -7.92 -20.10
C HIS A 8 1.06 -8.08 -18.69
N ALA A 9 -0.25 -8.18 -18.54
CA ALA A 9 -0.86 -8.51 -17.26
C ALA A 9 -0.41 -9.90 -16.79
N THR A 10 -0.25 -10.10 -15.49
CA THR A 10 -0.01 -11.45 -14.96
C THR A 10 -1.25 -12.31 -15.13
N THR A 11 -1.14 -13.33 -15.97
CA THR A 11 -2.21 -14.30 -16.26
C THR A 11 -1.94 -15.64 -15.57
N GLY A 12 -2.92 -16.54 -15.66
CA GLY A 12 -2.84 -17.93 -15.21
C GLY A 12 -4.03 -18.71 -15.79
N ASP A 13 -3.91 -20.03 -15.89
CA ASP A 13 -4.96 -20.90 -16.44
C ASP A 13 -6.25 -20.86 -15.59
N THR A 14 -6.10 -20.52 -14.30
CA THR A 14 -7.21 -20.32 -13.35
C THR A 14 -7.05 -19.01 -12.60
N LEU A 15 -8.16 -18.49 -12.04
CA LEU A 15 -8.16 -17.28 -11.20
C LEU A 15 -7.14 -17.40 -10.04
N TRP A 16 -7.10 -18.57 -9.40
CA TRP A 16 -6.18 -18.83 -8.29
C TRP A 16 -4.71 -18.77 -8.73
N GLN A 17 -4.41 -19.31 -9.92
CA GLN A 17 -3.07 -19.23 -10.49
C GLN A 17 -2.70 -17.79 -10.85
N ALA A 18 -3.63 -16.99 -11.38
CA ALA A 18 -3.40 -15.57 -11.63
C ALA A 18 -3.10 -14.80 -10.34
N ILE A 19 -3.86 -15.04 -9.26
CA ILE A 19 -3.63 -14.45 -7.92
C ILE A 19 -2.24 -14.82 -7.41
N LYS A 20 -1.88 -16.11 -7.47
CA LYS A 20 -0.55 -16.60 -7.04
C LYS A 20 0.56 -15.98 -7.88
N ASN A 21 0.39 -15.89 -9.20
CA ASN A 21 1.38 -15.29 -10.10
C ASN A 21 1.56 -13.80 -9.82
N ARG A 22 0.47 -13.07 -9.58
CA ARG A 22 0.53 -11.65 -9.19
C ARG A 22 1.29 -11.47 -7.88
N TYR A 23 0.99 -12.29 -6.87
CA TYR A 23 1.71 -12.27 -5.59
C TYR A 23 3.21 -12.51 -5.78
N GLN A 24 3.58 -13.55 -6.53
CA GLN A 24 4.99 -13.87 -6.81
C GLN A 24 5.68 -12.78 -7.63
N GLN A 25 4.97 -12.10 -8.53
CA GLN A 25 5.51 -10.96 -9.25
C GLN A 25 5.86 -9.82 -8.28
N THR A 26 4.94 -9.42 -7.41
CA THR A 26 5.24 -8.36 -6.43
C THR A 26 6.34 -8.77 -5.47
N LEU A 27 6.37 -10.03 -5.03
CA LEU A 27 7.44 -10.57 -4.18
C LEU A 27 8.82 -10.42 -4.84
N ARG A 28 8.92 -10.65 -6.16
CA ARG A 28 10.17 -10.44 -6.92
C ARG A 28 10.57 -8.98 -6.98
N HIS A 29 9.63 -8.08 -7.26
CA HIS A 29 9.91 -6.64 -7.28
C HIS A 29 10.34 -6.13 -5.90
N ALA A 30 9.67 -6.58 -4.85
CA ALA A 30 10.00 -6.22 -3.47
C ALA A 30 11.37 -6.75 -3.01
N TRP A 31 11.82 -7.88 -3.58
CA TRP A 31 13.19 -8.36 -3.37
C TRP A 31 14.25 -7.39 -3.89
N GLY A 32 13.87 -6.48 -4.79
CA GLY A 32 14.65 -5.31 -5.19
C GLY A 32 15.02 -4.39 -4.03
N SER A 33 14.51 -4.61 -2.81
CA SER A 33 14.98 -3.92 -1.60
C SER A 33 16.49 -4.03 -1.35
N LYS A 34 17.17 -5.02 -1.95
CA LYS A 34 18.64 -5.09 -2.00
C LYS A 34 19.29 -3.88 -2.65
N GLU A 35 18.57 -3.16 -3.52
CA GLU A 35 19.05 -1.94 -4.19
C GLU A 35 19.45 -0.86 -3.18
N VAL A 36 18.79 -0.77 -2.02
CA VAL A 36 19.17 0.17 -0.95
C VAL A 36 20.60 -0.10 -0.48
N GLY A 37 20.92 -1.37 -0.17
CA GLY A 37 22.26 -1.77 0.23
C GLY A 37 23.29 -1.60 -0.89
N TYR A 38 22.90 -1.89 -2.13
CA TYR A 38 23.76 -1.70 -3.30
C TYR A 38 24.10 -0.22 -3.54
N ILE A 39 23.12 0.68 -3.45
CA ILE A 39 23.32 2.13 -3.59
C ILE A 39 24.29 2.60 -2.50
N ILE A 40 24.09 2.19 -1.25
CA ILE A 40 25.00 2.53 -0.14
C ILE A 40 26.41 2.03 -0.43
N ALA A 41 26.58 0.77 -0.85
CA ALA A 41 27.89 0.23 -1.19
C ALA A 41 28.57 1.05 -2.31
N LYS A 42 27.84 1.41 -3.37
CA LYS A 42 28.38 2.22 -4.46
C LYS A 42 28.73 3.65 -4.05
N MET A 43 27.95 4.25 -3.16
CA MET A 43 28.30 5.56 -2.58
C MET A 43 29.60 5.52 -1.78
N LEU A 44 29.90 4.40 -1.12
CA LEU A 44 31.13 4.21 -0.35
C LEU A 44 32.34 3.84 -1.23
N GLU A 45 32.13 3.02 -2.26
CA GLU A 45 33.18 2.61 -3.20
C GLU A 45 33.63 3.75 -4.13
N HIS A 46 32.73 4.70 -4.43
CA HIS A 46 32.96 5.77 -5.39
C HIS A 46 32.75 7.17 -4.77
N PRO A 47 33.69 7.65 -3.92
CA PRO A 47 33.59 8.96 -3.28
C PRO A 47 33.66 10.14 -4.26
N GLU A 48 34.07 9.90 -5.51
CA GLU A 48 34.02 10.87 -6.60
C GLU A 48 32.59 11.25 -7.03
N MET A 49 31.58 10.44 -6.67
CA MET A 49 30.19 10.74 -7.00
C MET A 49 29.63 11.89 -6.16
N GLU A 50 28.74 12.68 -6.76
CA GLU A 50 28.05 13.74 -6.04
C GLU A 50 27.15 13.15 -4.93
N PHE A 51 27.49 13.44 -3.67
CA PHE A 51 26.81 12.89 -2.50
C PHE A 51 25.31 13.14 -2.53
N TRP A 52 24.88 14.38 -2.82
CA TRP A 52 23.46 14.76 -2.78
C TRP A 52 22.62 14.07 -3.84
N THR A 53 23.18 13.85 -5.03
CA THR A 53 22.48 13.12 -6.10
C THR A 53 22.27 11.66 -5.71
N SER A 54 23.31 11.01 -5.18
CA SER A 54 23.23 9.63 -4.72
C SER A 54 22.33 9.47 -3.49
N PHE A 55 22.39 10.41 -2.54
CA PHE A 55 21.56 10.43 -1.35
C PHE A 55 20.07 10.61 -1.67
N LYS A 56 19.73 11.47 -2.63
CA LYS A 56 18.33 11.62 -3.11
C LYS A 56 17.81 10.33 -3.74
N LEU A 57 18.64 9.63 -4.52
CA LEU A 57 18.28 8.34 -5.09
C LEU A 57 18.05 7.30 -3.98
N LEU A 58 18.98 7.21 -3.02
CA LEU A 58 18.87 6.32 -1.86
C LEU A 58 17.56 6.58 -1.10
N LEU A 59 17.27 7.84 -0.78
CA LEU A 59 16.05 8.22 -0.07
C LEU A 59 14.79 7.85 -0.86
N ARG A 60 14.77 8.10 -2.18
CA ARG A 60 13.61 7.75 -3.01
C ARG A 60 13.36 6.24 -3.01
N VAL A 61 14.39 5.44 -3.25
CA VAL A 61 14.26 3.97 -3.29
C VAL A 61 13.85 3.44 -1.91
N ALA A 62 14.52 3.89 -0.84
CA ALA A 62 14.19 3.47 0.52
C ALA A 62 12.77 3.85 0.92
N HIS A 63 12.33 5.06 0.57
CA HIS A 63 10.98 5.56 0.83
C HIS A 63 9.92 4.71 0.13
N ASP A 64 10.09 4.41 -1.16
CA ASP A 64 9.12 3.61 -1.91
C ASP A 64 8.97 2.19 -1.35
N ILE A 65 10.10 1.57 -0.98
CA ILE A 65 10.13 0.25 -0.35
C ILE A 65 9.45 0.27 1.03
N LEU A 66 9.73 1.29 1.83
CA LEU A 66 9.14 1.43 3.17
C LEU A 66 7.64 1.65 3.08
N LEU A 67 7.20 2.54 2.18
CA LEU A 67 5.77 2.84 2.00
C LEU A 67 4.99 1.63 1.46
N ALA A 68 5.55 0.88 0.51
CA ALA A 68 4.88 -0.28 -0.09
C ALA A 68 4.68 -1.45 0.90
N GLY A 69 5.54 -1.56 1.92
CA GLY A 69 5.47 -2.60 2.95
C GLY A 69 4.89 -2.08 4.26
N ALA A 70 5.76 -1.64 5.16
CA ALA A 70 5.41 -1.18 6.50
C ALA A 70 4.50 0.07 6.49
N GLY A 71 4.71 0.99 5.54
CA GLY A 71 3.92 2.21 5.43
C GLY A 71 2.45 1.91 5.16
N TRP A 72 2.12 0.89 4.37
CA TRP A 72 0.73 0.45 4.20
C TRP A 72 0.11 0.08 5.56
N VAL A 73 0.81 -0.70 6.39
CA VAL A 73 0.31 -1.13 7.71
C VAL A 73 0.12 0.07 8.64
N ILE A 74 1.11 0.96 8.69
CA ILE A 74 1.08 2.16 9.55
C ILE A 74 -0.05 3.09 9.14
N LEU A 75 -0.22 3.36 7.84
CA LEU A 75 -1.22 4.30 7.34
C LEU A 75 -2.65 3.76 7.43
N THR A 76 -2.84 2.46 7.20
CA THR A 76 -4.19 1.86 7.15
C THR A 76 -4.67 1.37 8.51
N VAL A 77 -3.82 0.67 9.26
CA VAL A 77 -4.16 0.03 10.54
C VAL A 77 -3.62 0.83 11.73
N GLY A 78 -2.51 1.55 11.56
CA GLY A 78 -1.77 2.17 12.67
C GLY A 78 -2.58 3.15 13.52
N SER A 79 -3.46 3.97 12.91
CA SER A 79 -4.31 4.90 13.67
C SER A 79 -5.39 4.19 14.51
N GLN A 80 -5.81 2.99 14.10
CA GLN A 80 -6.85 2.23 14.78
C GLN A 80 -6.26 1.17 15.72
N LEU A 81 -4.97 0.87 15.62
CA LEU A 81 -4.33 -0.20 16.39
C LEU A 81 -4.50 -0.04 17.92
N PRO A 82 -4.33 1.16 18.52
CA PRO A 82 -4.52 1.31 19.97
C PRO A 82 -5.95 0.98 20.42
N ILE A 83 -6.93 1.42 19.63
CA ILE A 83 -8.37 1.18 19.86
C ILE A 83 -8.71 -0.30 19.67
N LEU A 84 -8.15 -0.95 18.65
CA LEU A 84 -8.38 -2.37 18.39
C LEU A 84 -7.77 -3.26 19.48
N LEU A 85 -6.64 -2.86 20.06
CA LEU A 85 -5.97 -3.59 21.14
C LEU A 85 -6.59 -3.31 22.51
N ASN A 86 -7.09 -2.09 22.73
CA ASN A 86 -7.74 -1.67 23.97
C ASN A 86 -9.06 -0.94 23.65
N PRO A 87 -10.16 -1.69 23.49
CA PRO A 87 -11.47 -1.12 23.15
C PRO A 87 -12.00 -0.11 24.18
N ASP A 88 -11.56 -0.22 25.43
CA ASP A 88 -11.93 0.68 26.53
C ASP A 88 -11.46 2.13 26.31
N LEU A 89 -10.53 2.35 25.38
CA LEU A 89 -10.11 3.69 24.96
C LEU A 89 -11.19 4.42 24.16
N LEU A 90 -12.17 3.71 23.61
CA LEU A 90 -13.28 4.36 22.91
C LEU A 90 -14.26 4.91 23.95
N PRO A 91 -14.53 6.22 23.97
CA PRO A 91 -15.49 6.82 24.89
C PRO A 91 -16.94 6.61 24.40
N ILE A 92 -17.28 5.38 24.02
CA ILE A 92 -18.63 5.02 23.57
C ILE A 92 -19.49 4.79 24.81
N ASN A 93 -20.19 5.85 25.22
CA ASN A 93 -21.23 5.77 26.24
C ASN A 93 -22.60 5.82 25.53
N PRO A 94 -23.34 4.70 25.45
CA PRO A 94 -24.64 4.64 24.78
C PRO A 94 -25.64 5.69 25.31
N GLU A 95 -25.52 6.05 26.59
CA GLU A 95 -26.37 7.01 27.28
C GLU A 95 -26.15 8.47 26.85
N LYS A 96 -24.95 8.81 26.35
CA LYS A 96 -24.60 10.22 26.03
C LYS A 96 -24.88 10.60 24.57
N GLY A 97 -25.35 9.65 23.75
CA GLY A 97 -25.62 9.85 22.33
C GLY A 97 -24.40 10.32 21.51
N ILE A 98 -24.61 10.72 20.26
CA ILE A 98 -23.53 11.15 19.34
C ILE A 98 -22.80 12.39 19.88
N GLY A 99 -23.52 13.32 20.50
CA GLY A 99 -22.94 14.54 21.08
C GLY A 99 -21.95 14.26 22.22
N GLY A 100 -22.25 13.29 23.08
CA GLY A 100 -21.35 12.89 24.16
C GLY A 100 -20.08 12.18 23.69
N ILE A 101 -20.18 11.40 22.61
CA ILE A 101 -19.01 10.76 21.98
C ILE A 101 -18.07 11.83 21.41
N LEU A 102 -18.62 12.81 20.68
CA LEU A 102 -17.84 13.92 20.13
C LEU A 102 -17.16 14.74 21.24
N ALA A 103 -17.89 15.06 22.31
CA ALA A 103 -17.33 15.78 23.45
C ALA A 103 -16.16 15.01 24.09
N ALA A 104 -16.30 13.69 24.26
CA ALA A 104 -15.24 12.87 24.86
C ALA A 104 -14.02 12.71 23.94
N ILE A 105 -14.21 12.65 22.61
CA ILE A 105 -13.11 12.67 21.63
C ILE A 105 -12.35 14.00 21.71
N ILE A 106 -13.06 15.13 21.82
CA ILE A 106 -12.42 16.46 21.88
C ILE A 106 -11.68 16.68 23.20
N GLN A 107 -12.15 16.09 24.30
CA GLN A 107 -11.55 16.23 25.62
C GLN A 107 -10.19 15.51 25.73
N ASP A 108 -10.01 14.39 25.04
CA ASP A 108 -8.74 13.66 25.02
C ASP A 108 -7.92 14.02 23.76
N PRO A 109 -6.79 14.74 23.90
CA PRO A 109 -5.97 15.13 22.76
C PRO A 109 -5.39 13.94 21.99
N ALA A 110 -5.14 12.79 22.65
CA ALA A 110 -4.60 11.61 21.98
C ALA A 110 -5.66 10.95 21.10
N ILE A 111 -6.88 10.78 21.62
CA ILE A 111 -8.01 10.22 20.85
C ILE A 111 -8.36 11.18 19.70
N LEU A 112 -8.39 12.49 19.95
CA LEU A 112 -8.63 13.50 18.91
C LEU A 112 -7.64 13.36 17.75
N LEU A 113 -6.34 13.22 18.04
CA LEU A 113 -5.30 13.07 17.02
C LEU A 113 -5.43 11.75 16.24
N LEU A 114 -5.78 10.65 16.91
CA LEU A 114 -6.03 9.35 16.26
C LEU A 114 -7.23 9.42 15.31
N GLN A 115 -8.32 10.04 15.76
CA GLN A 115 -9.52 10.22 14.94
C GLN A 115 -9.29 11.19 13.78
N LEU A 116 -8.55 12.28 13.99
CA LEU A 116 -8.16 13.19 12.92
C LEU A 116 -7.31 12.48 11.86
N SER A 117 -6.36 11.65 12.30
CA SER A 117 -5.52 10.84 11.41
C SER A 117 -6.36 9.86 10.58
N PHE A 118 -7.36 9.24 11.20
CA PHE A 118 -8.30 8.35 10.51
C PHE A 118 -9.15 9.09 9.47
N VAL A 119 -9.66 10.28 9.81
CA VAL A 119 -10.42 11.11 8.86
C VAL A 119 -9.54 11.50 7.67
N ILE A 120 -8.31 11.94 7.90
CA ILE A 120 -7.35 12.27 6.82
C ILE A 120 -7.10 11.04 5.94
N PHE A 121 -6.89 9.87 6.54
CA PHE A 121 -6.72 8.61 5.80
C PHE A 121 -7.93 8.29 4.91
N VAL A 122 -9.16 8.39 5.45
CA VAL A 122 -10.39 8.15 4.68
C VAL A 122 -10.53 9.16 3.54
N LEU A 123 -10.24 10.44 3.77
CA LEU A 123 -10.27 11.48 2.74
C LEU A 123 -9.27 11.18 1.61
N LEU A 124 -8.02 10.83 1.96
CA LEU A 124 -7.03 10.44 0.96
C LEU A 124 -7.45 9.20 0.19
N ALA A 125 -8.01 8.18 0.86
CA ALA A 125 -8.52 6.98 0.20
C ALA A 125 -9.63 7.32 -0.82
N VAL A 126 -10.54 8.25 -0.48
CA VAL A 126 -11.60 8.70 -1.39
C VAL A 126 -11.00 9.44 -2.59
N VAL A 127 -10.01 10.31 -2.38
CA VAL A 127 -9.30 11.00 -3.46
C VAL A 127 -8.61 10.01 -4.39
N PHE A 128 -7.91 9.01 -3.83
CA PHE A 128 -7.26 7.96 -4.62
C PHE A 128 -8.26 7.13 -5.43
N TRP A 129 -9.38 6.73 -4.83
CA TRP A 129 -10.43 6.00 -5.52
C TRP A 129 -11.06 6.85 -6.64
N TYR A 130 -11.28 8.13 -6.40
CA TYR A 130 -11.78 9.05 -7.41
C TYR A 130 -10.80 9.21 -8.59
N GLN A 131 -9.51 9.35 -8.32
CA GLN A 131 -8.47 9.37 -9.35
C GLN A 131 -8.42 8.06 -10.14
N ASP A 132 -8.49 6.92 -9.46
CA ASP A 132 -8.55 5.61 -10.10
C ASP A 132 -9.73 5.52 -11.08
N VAL A 133 -10.90 6.04 -10.71
CA VAL A 133 -12.10 6.06 -11.57
C VAL A 133 -11.93 6.98 -12.79
N ILE A 134 -11.33 8.18 -12.63
CA ILE A 134 -11.12 9.14 -13.73
C ILE A 134 -10.11 8.60 -14.75
N VAL A 135 -9.04 7.96 -14.29
CA VAL A 135 -7.96 7.48 -15.18
C VAL A 135 -8.39 6.27 -16.02
N ARG A 136 -9.53 5.65 -15.71
CA ARG A 136 -10.07 4.53 -16.50
C ARG A 136 -10.33 4.96 -17.95
N PRO A 137 -10.11 4.07 -18.93
CA PRO A 137 -10.41 4.36 -20.33
C PRO A 137 -11.86 4.84 -20.53
N PRO A 138 -12.11 5.74 -21.50
CA PRO A 138 -13.45 6.25 -21.77
C PRO A 138 -14.42 5.11 -22.10
N ARG A 139 -15.59 5.14 -21.47
CA ARG A 139 -16.60 4.09 -21.65
C ARG A 139 -17.30 4.26 -23.01
N THR A 140 -17.48 3.16 -23.72
CA THR A 140 -18.24 3.12 -24.99
C THR A 140 -19.74 3.05 -24.78
N LYS A 141 -20.20 2.64 -23.59
CA LYS A 141 -21.61 2.50 -23.21
C LYS A 141 -21.88 3.16 -21.85
N PRO A 142 -23.10 3.68 -21.61
CA PRO A 142 -23.48 4.20 -20.31
C PRO A 142 -23.35 3.12 -19.23
N MET A 143 -23.07 3.54 -18.00
CA MET A 143 -22.79 2.63 -16.89
C MET A 143 -24.06 1.90 -16.46
N ASN A 144 -23.99 0.57 -16.39
CA ASN A 144 -25.08 -0.25 -15.86
C ASN A 144 -25.12 -0.17 -14.33
N LEU A 145 -26.30 -0.37 -13.72
CA LEU A 145 -26.45 -0.38 -12.24
C LEU A 145 -25.49 -1.36 -11.54
N LYS A 146 -25.31 -2.55 -12.11
CA LYS A 146 -24.36 -3.56 -11.59
C LYS A 146 -22.92 -3.04 -11.58
N GLU A 147 -22.52 -2.32 -12.63
CA GLU A 147 -21.17 -1.77 -12.76
C GLU A 147 -20.96 -0.59 -11.81
N GLY A 148 -22.01 0.21 -11.56
CA GLY A 148 -22.00 1.25 -10.54
C GLY A 148 -21.79 0.68 -9.14
N VAL A 149 -22.54 -0.37 -8.78
CA VAL A 149 -22.38 -1.07 -7.50
C VAL A 149 -20.98 -1.69 -7.38
N LEU A 150 -20.47 -2.35 -8.43
CA LEU A 150 -19.11 -2.90 -8.43
C LEU A 150 -18.04 -1.82 -8.27
N THR A 151 -18.25 -0.64 -8.86
CA THR A 151 -17.35 0.51 -8.71
C THR A 151 -17.38 1.06 -7.29
N LEU A 152 -18.54 1.10 -6.63
CA LEU A 152 -18.64 1.47 -5.23
C LEU A 152 -17.95 0.44 -4.32
N ILE A 153 -18.17 -0.85 -4.56
CA ILE A 153 -17.52 -1.95 -3.83
C ILE A 153 -16.00 -1.93 -4.05
N SER A 154 -15.50 -1.35 -5.14
CA SER A 154 -14.07 -1.25 -5.37
C SER A 154 -13.38 -0.38 -4.31
N PHE A 155 -14.07 0.59 -3.70
CA PHE A 155 -13.51 1.45 -2.65
C PHE A 155 -13.00 0.65 -1.43
N PRO A 156 -13.82 -0.14 -0.71
CA PRO A 156 -13.33 -0.96 0.40
C PRO A 156 -12.44 -2.12 -0.07
N LEU A 157 -12.54 -2.56 -1.32
CA LEU A 157 -11.65 -3.59 -1.86
C LEU A 157 -10.22 -3.08 -2.10
N LEU A 158 -10.01 -1.80 -2.41
CA LEU A 158 -8.68 -1.24 -2.64
C LEU A 158 -7.68 -1.54 -1.52
N PRO A 159 -7.94 -1.22 -0.23
CA PRO A 159 -7.02 -1.54 0.84
C PRO A 159 -6.81 -3.05 1.01
N VAL A 160 -7.86 -3.86 0.85
CA VAL A 160 -7.77 -5.34 0.96
C VAL A 160 -6.89 -5.94 -0.15
N LEU A 161 -7.09 -5.50 -1.39
CA LEU A 161 -6.28 -5.94 -2.52
C LEU A 161 -4.84 -5.45 -2.40
N THR A 162 -4.64 -4.23 -1.88
CA THR A 162 -3.30 -3.67 -1.65
C THR A 162 -2.56 -4.43 -0.55
N LEU A 163 -3.25 -4.83 0.52
CA LEU A 163 -2.70 -5.72 1.53
C LEU A 163 -2.19 -7.03 0.91
N ILE A 164 -3.07 -7.72 0.18
CA ILE A 164 -2.78 -9.07 -0.35
C ILE A 164 -1.71 -9.04 -1.44
N PHE A 165 -1.80 -8.10 -2.37
CA PHE A 165 -0.96 -8.08 -3.57
C PHE A 165 0.27 -7.16 -3.48
N VAL A 166 0.36 -6.29 -2.47
CA VAL A 166 1.47 -5.36 -2.27
C VAL A 166 2.11 -5.50 -0.90
N ALA A 167 1.39 -5.19 0.19
CA ALA A 167 2.00 -5.10 1.51
C ALA A 167 2.53 -6.46 2.00
N LEU A 168 1.74 -7.53 1.92
CA LEU A 168 2.15 -8.87 2.32
C LEU A 168 3.38 -9.41 1.55
N PRO A 169 3.41 -9.40 0.20
CA PRO A 169 4.59 -9.86 -0.52
C PRO A 169 5.82 -8.96 -0.25
N VAL A 170 5.63 -7.65 -0.05
CA VAL A 170 6.74 -6.75 0.31
C VAL A 170 7.32 -7.09 1.68
N LEU A 171 6.46 -7.25 2.69
CA LEU A 171 6.87 -7.66 4.03
C LEU A 171 7.56 -9.03 4.00
N GLN A 172 7.01 -10.00 3.25
CA GLN A 172 7.64 -11.31 3.10
C GLN A 172 9.04 -11.20 2.48
N ALA A 173 9.24 -10.39 1.44
CA ALA A 173 10.54 -10.17 0.85
C ALA A 173 11.52 -9.54 1.86
N GLN A 174 11.10 -8.50 2.57
CA GLN A 174 11.92 -7.81 3.56
C GLN A 174 12.31 -8.72 4.72
N THR A 175 11.36 -9.48 5.28
CA THR A 175 11.65 -10.46 6.36
C THR A 175 12.62 -11.54 5.88
N ARG A 176 12.47 -12.05 4.66
CA ARG A 176 13.41 -13.03 4.10
C ARG A 176 14.81 -12.46 3.90
N LEU A 177 14.93 -11.18 3.48
CA LEU A 177 16.21 -10.48 3.40
C LEU A 177 16.86 -10.35 4.78
N LEU A 178 16.10 -9.95 5.80
CA LEU A 178 16.58 -9.82 7.17
C LEU A 178 17.11 -11.15 7.73
N VAL A 179 16.46 -12.27 7.39
CA VAL A 179 16.87 -13.62 7.82
C VAL A 179 17.95 -14.22 6.89
N GLY A 180 18.39 -13.49 5.86
CA GLY A 180 19.43 -13.94 4.93
C GLY A 180 18.99 -15.06 3.96
N HIS A 181 17.70 -15.38 3.88
CA HIS A 181 17.18 -16.42 2.99
C HIS A 181 16.99 -15.89 1.57
N THR A 182 17.63 -16.50 0.57
CA THR A 182 17.50 -16.06 -0.82
C THR A 182 16.13 -16.41 -1.41
N LEU A 183 15.67 -15.54 -2.33
CA LEU A 183 14.46 -15.77 -3.10
C LEU A 183 14.84 -16.45 -4.42
N GLN A 184 14.31 -17.65 -4.66
CA GLN A 184 14.47 -18.32 -5.95
C GLN A 184 13.72 -17.54 -7.02
N TYR A 185 14.43 -17.14 -8.07
CA TYR A 185 13.81 -16.47 -9.20
C TYR A 185 12.87 -17.44 -9.93
N ARG A 186 11.60 -17.07 -10.04
CA ARG A 186 10.59 -17.80 -10.81
C ARG A 186 10.09 -16.91 -11.94
N VAL A 187 10.08 -17.43 -13.16
CA VAL A 187 9.56 -16.71 -14.33
C VAL A 187 8.03 -16.71 -14.25
N ALA A 188 7.41 -15.56 -14.55
CA ALA A 188 5.95 -15.52 -14.67
C ALA A 188 5.56 -16.23 -15.97
N PRO A 189 4.60 -17.18 -15.93
CA PRO A 189 4.12 -17.83 -17.14
C PRO A 189 3.53 -16.78 -18.09
N LYS A 190 3.82 -16.93 -19.38
CA LYS A 190 3.28 -16.11 -20.45
C LYS A 190 2.29 -17.00 -21.20
N ILE A 191 1.02 -16.89 -20.82
CA ILE A 191 -0.11 -17.56 -21.49
C ILE A 191 -0.88 -16.46 -22.22
#